data_AF-A0A959SHF1-F1
#
_entry.id   AF-A0A959SHF1-F1
#
_cell.length_a   1.000
_cell.length_b   1.000
_cell.length_c   1.000
_cell.angle_alpha   90.00
_cell.angle_beta   90.00
_cell.angle_gamma   90.00
#
_symmetry.space_group_name_H-M   'P 1'
#
loop_
_entity.id
_entity.type
_entity.pdbx_description
1 polymer ?
#
loop_
_entity_poly.entity_id
_entity_poly.type
_entity_poly.pdbx_seq_one_letter_code
_entity_poly.pdbx_strand_id
1 'polypeptide(L)'
;MRNLTFFALFLSLVACAPPEYLHKGVQDGVELAYRWNHPAGKPVELLLKMVNTTEQDKEVSLIIDLYYQGLTVETLTADTCLPAGRTMNGKLNGIYFIPTRLTSEQIKSGDVSAELTRTNIVNGSCP
;
A
#
# COMPACT_ATOMS: atom_id res chain seq x y z
N MET A 1 -37.90 -33.16 35.34
CA MET A 1 -36.80 -33.23 34.34
C MET A 1 -37.11 -32.27 33.20
N ARG A 2 -36.51 -31.07 33.17
CA ARG A 2 -36.58 -30.18 32.00
C ARG A 2 -35.47 -29.13 32.07
N ASN A 3 -34.32 -29.43 31.45
CA ASN A 3 -33.29 -28.42 31.19
C ASN A 3 -33.29 -28.16 29.69
N LEU A 4 -33.81 -26.99 29.31
CA LEU A 4 -33.84 -26.49 27.94
C LEU A 4 -32.56 -25.66 27.75
N THR A 5 -31.51 -26.28 27.22
CA THR A 5 -30.23 -25.60 26.99
C THR A 5 -30.31 -24.83 25.68
N PHE A 6 -30.26 -23.50 25.79
CA PHE A 6 -30.02 -22.52 24.72
C PHE A 6 -28.77 -22.88 23.91
N PHE A 7 -28.89 -22.99 22.59
CA PHE A 7 -27.75 -22.97 21.67
C PHE A 7 -27.82 -21.68 20.86
N ALA A 8 -27.19 -20.62 21.37
CA ALA A 8 -27.04 -19.37 20.64
C ALA A 8 -25.96 -19.58 19.56
N LEU A 9 -26.40 -19.67 18.30
CA LEU A 9 -25.55 -19.76 17.13
C LEU A 9 -24.85 -18.41 16.91
N PHE A 10 -23.63 -18.25 17.40
CA PHE A 10 -22.79 -17.10 17.10
C PHE A 10 -22.33 -17.20 15.63
N LEU A 11 -23.07 -16.57 14.73
CA LEU A 11 -22.66 -16.38 13.33
C LEU A 11 -21.53 -15.33 13.32
N SER A 12 -20.28 -15.79 13.33
CA SER A 12 -19.11 -14.93 13.15
C SER A 12 -19.13 -14.37 11.74
N LEU A 13 -19.69 -13.17 11.58
CA LEU A 13 -19.50 -12.36 10.38
C LEU A 13 -18.00 -12.08 10.28
N VAL A 14 -17.30 -12.81 9.40
CA VAL A 14 -15.93 -12.50 9.01
C VAL A 14 -16.00 -11.21 8.21
N ALA A 15 -15.92 -10.08 8.91
CA ALA A 15 -15.69 -8.80 8.28
C ALA A 15 -14.31 -8.87 7.62
N CYS A 16 -14.26 -8.92 6.29
CA CYS A 16 -13.02 -8.76 5.54
C CYS A 16 -12.43 -7.38 5.87
N ALA A 17 -11.49 -7.34 6.82
CA ALA A 17 -10.67 -6.16 7.04
C ALA A 17 -9.87 -5.89 5.75
N PRO A 18 -9.69 -4.61 5.37
CA PRO A 18 -8.85 -4.29 4.24
C PRO A 18 -7.42 -4.78 4.49
N PRO A 19 -6.71 -5.24 3.45
CA PRO A 19 -5.35 -5.73 3.60
C PRO A 19 -4.45 -4.66 4.26
N GLU A 20 -3.57 -5.15 5.13
CA GLU A 20 -2.63 -4.34 5.89
C GLU A 20 -1.55 -3.75 4.96
N TYR A 21 -1.00 -2.60 5.36
CA TYR A 21 0.15 -2.01 4.69
C TYR A 21 1.42 -2.82 4.98
N LEU A 22 2.09 -3.28 3.93
CA LEU A 22 3.42 -3.86 3.99
C LEU A 22 4.44 -2.74 4.17
N HIS A 23 5.05 -2.67 5.35
CA HIS A 23 6.05 -1.68 5.69
C HIS A 23 7.38 -2.00 5.01
N LYS A 24 7.99 -0.98 4.38
CA LYS A 24 9.26 -1.10 3.65
C LYS A 24 10.43 -0.40 4.31
N GLY A 25 10.18 0.32 5.40
CA GLY A 25 11.20 0.98 6.20
C GLY A 25 11.00 2.48 6.32
N VAL A 26 11.96 3.11 6.97
CA VAL A 26 12.08 4.57 7.08
C VAL A 26 13.39 4.99 6.43
N GLN A 27 13.33 5.94 5.51
CA GLN A 27 14.50 6.49 4.83
C GLN A 27 14.44 8.01 4.89
N ASP A 28 15.51 8.65 5.35
CA ASP A 28 15.64 10.12 5.43
C ASP A 28 14.45 10.83 6.10
N GLY A 29 13.84 10.15 7.09
CA GLY A 29 12.68 10.63 7.84
C GLY A 29 11.34 10.47 7.12
N VAL A 30 11.27 9.67 6.05
CA VAL A 30 10.03 9.26 5.41
C VAL A 30 9.82 7.76 5.61
N GLU A 31 8.75 7.40 6.30
CA GLU A 31 8.26 6.03 6.37
C GLU A 31 7.56 5.65 5.06
N LEU A 32 7.88 4.49 4.50
CA LEU A 32 7.33 3.98 3.25
C LEU A 32 6.62 2.64 3.48
N ALA A 33 5.41 2.51 2.95
CA ALA A 33 4.66 1.27 2.94
C ALA A 33 3.76 1.18 1.70
N TYR A 34 3.31 -0.02 1.35
CA TYR A 34 2.33 -0.21 0.28
C TYR A 34 1.30 -1.28 0.64
N ARG A 35 0.17 -1.30 -0.08
CA ARG A 35 -0.74 -2.45 -0.08
C ARG A 35 -1.40 -2.63 -1.44
N TRP A 36 -1.82 -3.86 -1.70
CA TRP A 36 -2.72 -4.17 -2.80
C TRP A 36 -4.17 -3.90 -2.38
N ASN A 37 -4.91 -3.16 -3.20
CA ASN A 37 -6.32 -2.90 -3.02
C ASN A 37 -7.12 -3.63 -4.12
N HIS A 38 -8.16 -4.37 -3.71
CA HIS A 38 -8.96 -5.21 -4.60
C HIS A 38 -10.41 -4.71 -4.66
N PRO A 39 -10.68 -3.54 -5.27
CA PRO A 39 -12.03 -3.00 -5.36
C PRO A 39 -12.93 -3.91 -6.22
N ALA A 40 -14.18 -4.11 -5.77
CA ALA A 40 -15.15 -4.94 -6.50
C ALA A 40 -15.46 -4.36 -7.89
N GLY A 41 -15.37 -5.21 -8.92
CA GLY A 41 -15.66 -4.81 -10.31
C GLY A 41 -14.68 -3.81 -10.93
N LYS A 42 -13.51 -3.60 -10.30
CA LYS A 42 -12.48 -2.66 -10.76
C LYS A 42 -11.10 -3.33 -10.78
N PRO A 43 -10.14 -2.79 -11.55
CA PRO A 43 -8.76 -3.27 -11.52
C PRO A 43 -8.15 -3.23 -10.12
N VAL A 44 -7.20 -4.13 -9.88
CA VAL A 44 -6.39 -4.13 -8.66
C VAL A 44 -5.45 -2.92 -8.66
N GLU A 45 -5.25 -2.33 -7.49
CA GLU A 45 -4.48 -1.09 -7.32
C GLU A 45 -3.34 -1.30 -6.32
N LEU A 46 -2.18 -0.74 -6.61
CA LEU A 46 -1.10 -0.58 -5.63
C LEU A 46 -1.28 0.77 -4.94
N LEU A 47 -1.54 0.77 -3.63
CA LEU A 47 -1.67 1.99 -2.83
C LEU A 47 -0.38 2.24 -2.05
N LEU A 48 0.23 3.41 -2.21
CA LEU A 48 1.37 3.82 -1.39
C LEU A 48 0.92 4.54 -0.13
N LYS A 49 1.66 4.34 0.96
CA LYS A 49 1.59 5.16 2.18
C LYS A 49 2.98 5.72 2.44
N MET A 50 3.04 7.04 2.62
CA MET A 50 4.26 7.76 2.97
C MET A 50 4.00 8.63 4.20
N VAL A 51 4.88 8.62 5.19
CA VAL A 51 4.77 9.46 6.39
C VAL A 51 6.06 10.24 6.58
N ASN A 52 6.01 11.57 6.50
CA ASN A 52 7.15 12.40 6.84
C ASN A 52 7.17 12.60 8.35
N THR A 53 8.15 11.99 9.00
CA THR A 53 8.36 12.05 10.45
C THR A 53 9.28 13.20 10.87
N THR A 54 9.62 14.10 9.95
CA THR A 54 10.49 15.25 10.18
C THR A 54 9.70 16.57 10.26
N GLU A 55 10.37 17.62 10.74
CA GLU A 55 9.86 18.98 10.79
C GLU A 55 10.10 19.77 9.48
N GLN A 56 10.65 19.13 8.46
CA GLN A 56 10.97 19.75 7.17
C GLN A 56 10.18 19.08 6.06
N ASP A 57 9.81 19.86 5.05
CA ASP A 57 9.22 19.32 3.83
C ASP A 57 10.22 18.43 3.09
N LYS A 58 9.70 17.38 2.46
CA LYS A 58 10.49 16.40 1.72
C LYS A 58 10.04 16.33 0.28
N GLU A 59 10.98 16.39 -0.65
CA GLU A 59 10.74 15.97 -2.02
C GLU A 59 11.14 14.49 -2.14
N VAL A 60 10.22 13.67 -2.64
CA VAL A 60 10.32 12.21 -2.64
C VAL A 60 10.17 11.71 -4.07
N SER A 61 11.20 11.02 -4.56
CA SER A 61 11.20 10.31 -5.85
C SER A 61 11.39 8.81 -5.62
N LEU A 62 10.48 8.00 -6.13
CA LEU A 62 10.44 6.55 -5.95
C LEU A 62 10.48 5.84 -7.30
N ILE A 63 11.24 4.76 -7.36
CA ILE A 63 11.13 3.70 -8.37
C ILE A 63 10.66 2.44 -7.65
N ILE A 64 9.57 1.86 -8.16
CA ILE A 64 8.94 0.66 -7.61
C ILE A 64 8.95 -0.42 -8.69
N ASP A 65 9.59 -1.53 -8.43
CA ASP A 65 9.56 -2.70 -9.31
C ASP A 65 8.52 -3.70 -8.84
N LEU A 66 7.64 -4.12 -9.74
CA LEU A 66 6.68 -5.19 -9.51
C LEU A 66 7.27 -6.50 -9.99
N TYR A 67 7.31 -7.47 -9.08
CA TYR A 67 7.81 -8.81 -9.35
C TYR A 67 6.67 -9.81 -9.42
N TYR A 68 6.80 -10.78 -10.30
CA TYR A 68 5.97 -11.99 -10.33
C TYR A 68 6.88 -13.18 -10.59
N GLN A 69 6.80 -14.19 -9.71
CA GLN A 69 7.62 -15.40 -9.80
C GLN A 69 9.14 -15.11 -9.92
N GLY A 70 9.60 -14.08 -9.20
CA GLY A 70 11.01 -13.68 -9.16
C GLY A 70 11.50 -12.83 -10.35
N LEU A 71 10.62 -12.47 -11.30
CA LEU A 71 10.96 -11.64 -12.44
C LEU A 71 10.34 -10.24 -12.30
N THR A 72 11.09 -9.20 -12.62
CA THR A 72 10.56 -7.84 -12.75
C THR A 72 9.64 -7.77 -13.96
N VAL A 73 8.38 -7.44 -13.74
CA VAL A 73 7.35 -7.38 -14.79
C VAL A 73 7.05 -5.94 -15.20
N GLU A 74 7.03 -5.02 -14.23
CA GLU A 74 6.66 -3.63 -14.44
C GLU A 74 7.42 -2.73 -13.47
N THR A 75 7.81 -1.55 -13.94
CA THR A 75 8.47 -0.52 -13.13
C THR A 75 7.55 0.70 -13.08
N LEU A 76 7.29 1.20 -11.88
CA LEU A 76 6.46 2.35 -11.60
C LEU A 76 7.31 3.47 -11.00
N THR A 77 6.92 4.71 -11.25
CA THR A 77 7.61 5.89 -10.71
C THR A 77 6.63 6.80 -10.00
N ALA A 78 7.07 7.39 -8.89
CA ALA A 78 6.29 8.33 -8.10
C ALA A 78 7.17 9.50 -7.67
N ASP A 79 6.75 10.71 -8.01
CA ASP A 79 7.38 11.95 -7.54
C ASP A 79 6.35 12.78 -6.78
N THR A 80 6.71 13.25 -5.60
CA THR A 80 5.81 14.08 -4.80
C THR A 80 6.55 14.97 -3.79
N CYS A 81 5.87 16.00 -3.32
CA CYS A 81 6.29 16.76 -2.15
C CYS A 81 5.43 16.36 -0.96
N LEU A 82 6.09 15.99 0.14
CA LEU A 82 5.48 15.53 1.36
C LEU A 82 5.77 16.52 2.49
N PRO A 83 4.78 17.35 2.89
CA PRO A 83 5.00 18.37 3.90
C PRO A 83 5.39 17.80 5.26
N ALA A 84 6.04 18.62 6.08
CA ALA A 84 6.46 18.26 7.43
C ALA A 84 5.33 17.63 8.26
N GLY A 85 5.60 16.50 8.92
CA GLY A 85 4.65 15.80 9.78
C GLY A 85 3.41 15.21 9.07
N ARG A 86 3.35 15.21 7.73
CA ARG A 86 2.17 14.74 6.99
C ARG A 86 2.26 13.27 6.59
N THR A 87 1.07 12.67 6.47
CA THR A 87 0.87 11.34 5.90
C THR A 87 0.16 11.47 4.56
N MET A 88 0.68 10.81 3.52
CA MET A 88 0.02 10.59 2.24
C MET A 88 -0.41 9.13 2.15
N ASN A 89 -1.67 8.88 1.78
CA ASN A 89 -2.25 7.54 1.80
C ASN A 89 -3.12 7.26 0.58
N GLY A 90 -2.59 6.47 -0.37
CA GLY A 90 -3.30 5.93 -1.51
C GLY A 90 -4.23 6.93 -2.19
N LYS A 91 -5.52 6.60 -2.28
CA LYS A 91 -6.52 7.40 -2.98
C LYS A 91 -6.97 8.70 -2.29
N LEU A 92 -6.75 8.85 -0.98
CA LEU A 92 -7.26 10.01 -0.24
C LEU A 92 -6.43 11.26 -0.55
N ASN A 93 -5.11 11.11 -0.42
CA ASN A 93 -4.14 12.18 -0.58
C ASN A 93 -2.75 11.63 -0.94
N GLY A 94 -2.68 10.40 -1.45
CA GLY A 94 -1.44 9.71 -1.74
C GLY A 94 -1.30 9.37 -3.21
N ILE A 95 -0.46 8.38 -3.47
CA ILE A 95 -0.18 7.88 -4.82
C ILE A 95 -0.72 6.46 -4.91
N TYR A 96 -1.34 6.15 -6.05
CA TYR A 96 -1.73 4.80 -6.39
C TYR A 96 -1.43 4.49 -7.85
N PHE A 97 -1.28 3.20 -8.14
CA PHE A 97 -1.06 2.70 -9.49
C PHE A 97 -2.06 1.61 -9.82
N ILE A 98 -2.42 1.51 -11.10
CA ILE A 98 -3.10 0.36 -11.66
C ILE A 98 -2.07 -0.34 -12.54
N PRO A 99 -1.51 -1.49 -12.12
CA PRO A 99 -0.55 -2.24 -12.93
C PRO A 99 -1.14 -2.58 -14.29
N THR A 100 -0.33 -2.46 -15.34
CA THR A 100 -0.74 -2.71 -16.72
C THR A 100 -0.24 -4.04 -17.25
N ARG A 101 0.78 -4.63 -16.61
CA ARG A 101 1.41 -5.88 -17.05
C ARG A 101 1.16 -7.07 -16.13
N LEU A 102 0.37 -6.88 -15.08
CA LEU A 102 -0.07 -7.92 -14.16
C LEU A 102 -1.59 -8.02 -14.16
N THR A 103 -2.13 -9.25 -14.23
CA THR A 103 -3.58 -9.46 -14.11
C THR A 103 -4.03 -9.37 -12.66
N SER A 104 -5.33 -9.12 -12.47
CA SER A 104 -5.92 -9.10 -11.13
C SER A 104 -5.82 -10.45 -10.43
N GLU A 105 -5.87 -11.54 -11.19
CA GLU A 105 -5.75 -12.92 -10.71
C GLU A 105 -4.33 -13.20 -10.23
N GLN A 106 -3.31 -12.76 -10.99
CA GLN A 106 -1.90 -12.89 -10.58
C GLN A 106 -1.65 -12.15 -9.27
N ILE A 107 -2.14 -10.92 -9.10
CA ILE A 107 -1.93 -10.17 -7.87
C ILE A 107 -2.67 -10.82 -6.69
N LYS A 108 -3.89 -11.33 -6.91
CA LYS A 108 -4.67 -12.05 -5.88
C LYS A 108 -4.07 -13.39 -5.46
N SER A 109 -3.22 -14.00 -6.28
CA SER A 109 -2.54 -15.25 -5.93
C SER A 109 -1.56 -15.10 -4.76
N GLY A 110 -1.07 -13.87 -4.51
CA GLY A 110 -0.04 -13.60 -3.51
C GLY A 110 1.40 -13.71 -4.03
N ASP A 111 1.60 -14.19 -5.28
CA ASP A 111 2.92 -14.36 -5.90
C ASP A 111 3.51 -13.04 -6.46
N VAL A 112 2.80 -11.92 -6.27
CA VAL A 112 3.23 -10.59 -6.71
C VAL A 112 3.76 -9.79 -5.51
N SER A 113 4.98 -9.28 -5.64
CA SER A 113 5.57 -8.33 -4.69
C SER A 113 5.88 -6.99 -5.36
N ALA A 114 5.91 -5.92 -4.56
CA ALA A 114 6.37 -4.61 -4.98
C ALA A 114 7.60 -4.23 -4.15
N GLU A 115 8.67 -3.82 -4.81
CA GLU A 115 9.92 -3.44 -4.16
C GLU A 115 10.27 -1.99 -4.50
N LEU A 116 10.62 -1.21 -3.48
CA LEU A 116 11.14 0.15 -3.65
C LEU A 116 12.62 0.05 -4.01
N THR A 117 12.93 -0.05 -5.31
CA THR A 117 14.29 -0.33 -5.79
C THR A 117 15.16 0.92 -5.88
N ARG A 118 14.53 2.10 -5.95
CA ARG A 118 15.23 3.38 -5.73
C ARG A 118 14.33 4.35 -4.98
N THR A 119 14.89 4.95 -3.94
CA THR A 119 14.25 5.99 -3.16
C THR A 119 15.23 7.14 -3.00
N ASN A 120 14.87 8.29 -3.56
CA ASN A 120 15.61 9.53 -3.40
C ASN A 120 14.73 10.50 -2.61
N ILE A 121 15.20 10.90 -1.44
CA ILE A 121 14.48 11.80 -0.53
C ILE A 121 15.42 12.94 -0.20
N VAL A 122 14.99 14.16 -0.50
CA VAL A 122 15.74 15.38 -0.23
C VAL A 122 14.87 16.38 0.49
N ASN A 123 15.50 17.36 1.14
CA ASN A 123 14.77 18.49 1.68
C ASN A 123 14.16 19.30 0.53
N GLY A 124 12.87 19.62 0.63
CA GLY A 124 12.14 20.40 -0.34
C GLY A 124 11.40 21.57 0.30
N SER A 125 10.58 22.25 -0.48
CA SER A 125 9.60 23.22 -0.01
C SER A 125 8.31 22.93 -0.74
N CYS A 126 7.31 22.40 -0.03
CA CYS A 126 6.03 22.09 -0.65
C CYS A 126 5.23 23.37 -0.91
N PRO A 127 4.48 23.44 -2.03
CA PRO A 127 3.64 24.59 -2.35
C PRO A 127 2.43 24.74 -1.40
#